data_AF-A0A3N9N461-F1
#
_entry.id   AF-A0A3N9N461-F1
#
_cell.length_a   1.000
_cell.length_b   1.000
_cell.length_c   1.000
_cell.angle_alpha   90.00
_cell.angle_beta   90.00
_cell.angle_gamma   90.00
#
_symmetry.space_group_name_H-M   'P 1'
#
loop_
_entity.id
_entity.type
_entity.pdbx_description
1 polymer ?
#
loop_
_entity_poly.entity_id
_entity_poly.type
_entity_poly.pdbx_seq_one_letter_code
_entity_poly.pdbx_strand_id
1 'polypeptide(L)'
;MIVSQRVQFSAVFNKIRNNLHFILVEPESPGNVGSVARALKTTGFENLILVNPCDISHEDARMMGHRSFDIIEKAKIFPSFK
;
A
#
# COMPACT_ATOMS: atom_id res chain seq x y z
N MET A 1 -30.09 0.46 -2.16
CA MET A 1 -28.68 0.07 -2.06
C MET A 1 -27.94 0.71 -3.22
N ILE A 2 -27.42 1.94 -3.03
CA ILE A 2 -26.69 2.65 -4.08
C ILE A 2 -25.32 1.99 -4.17
N VAL A 3 -25.11 1.19 -5.21
CA VAL A 3 -23.76 0.77 -5.60
C VAL A 3 -23.03 2.06 -5.92
N SER A 4 -22.14 2.50 -5.03
CA SER A 4 -21.22 3.60 -5.30
C SER A 4 -20.50 3.24 -6.59
N GLN A 5 -20.85 3.92 -7.68
CA GLN A 5 -20.10 3.83 -8.93
C GLN A 5 -18.71 4.33 -8.60
N ARG A 6 -17.78 3.40 -8.34
CA ARG A 6 -16.36 3.73 -8.19
C ARG A 6 -15.98 4.49 -9.46
N VAL A 7 -15.36 5.65 -9.28
CA VAL A 7 -14.81 6.43 -10.39
C VAL A 7 -14.00 5.50 -11.27
N GLN A 8 -14.38 5.35 -12.53
CA GLN A 8 -13.61 4.55 -13.49
C GLN A 8 -12.36 5.33 -13.86
N PHE A 9 -11.19 4.73 -13.64
CA PHE A 9 -9.93 5.30 -14.06
C PHE A 9 -9.77 5.22 -15.58
N SER A 10 -9.11 6.21 -16.18
CA SER A 10 -8.77 6.18 -17.61
C SER A 10 -7.86 4.99 -17.93
N ALA A 11 -7.89 4.53 -19.19
CA ALA A 11 -6.99 3.47 -19.65
C ALA A 11 -5.51 3.83 -19.42
N VAL A 12 -5.16 5.12 -19.60
CA VAL A 12 -3.80 5.63 -19.35
C VAL A 12 -3.44 5.51 -17.87
N PHE A 13 -4.33 5.94 -16.96
CA PHE A 13 -4.07 5.82 -15.53
C PHE A 13 -3.94 4.36 -15.10
N ASN A 14 -4.84 3.48 -15.56
CA ASN A 14 -4.77 2.03 -15.31
C ASN A 14 -3.43 1.44 -15.75
N LYS A 15 -2.93 1.83 -16.92
CA LYS A 15 -1.61 1.41 -17.40
C LYS A 15 -0.49 1.86 -16.45
N ILE A 16 -0.54 3.09 -15.94
CA ILE A 16 0.46 3.62 -15.00
C ILE A 16 0.39 2.87 -13.66
N ARG A 17 -0.79 2.87 -13.00
CA ARG A 17 -0.92 2.27 -11.66
C ARG A 17 -0.60 0.78 -11.62
N ASN A 18 -0.85 0.04 -12.71
CA ASN A 18 -0.55 -1.39 -12.75
C ASN A 18 0.94 -1.69 -12.92
N ASN A 19 1.73 -0.75 -13.45
CA ASN A 19 3.16 -0.92 -13.69
C ASN A 19 4.05 -0.15 -12.69
N LEU A 20 3.50 0.81 -11.95
CA LEU A 20 4.21 1.53 -10.90
C LEU A 20 4.22 0.71 -9.60
N HIS A 21 5.39 0.59 -8.98
CA HIS A 21 5.58 -0.05 -7.69
C HIS A 21 6.20 0.94 -6.70
N PHE A 22 5.68 0.95 -5.47
CA PHE A 22 6.23 1.73 -4.36
C PHE A 22 7.03 0.78 -3.48
N ILE A 23 8.30 1.10 -3.23
CA ILE A 23 9.20 0.23 -2.48
C ILE A 23 9.63 0.97 -1.22
N LEU A 24 9.31 0.40 -0.06
CA LEU A 24 9.87 0.85 1.22
C LEU A 24 11.02 -0.06 1.59
N VAL A 25 12.23 0.50 1.65
CA VAL A 25 13.44 -0.21 2.04
C VAL A 25 13.73 0.13 3.50
N GLU A 26 13.80 -0.91 4.33
CA GLU A 26 14.06 -0.82 5.77
C GLU A 26 13.15 0.19 6.51
N PRO A 27 11.82 0.18 6.28
CA PRO A 27 10.94 1.07 7.04
C PRO A 27 10.97 0.74 8.53
N GLU A 28 11.35 1.72 9.35
CA GLU A 28 11.56 1.54 10.79
C GLU A 28 10.27 1.53 11.62
N SER A 29 9.25 2.28 11.20
CA SER A 29 8.01 2.47 11.98
C SER A 29 6.82 1.77 11.32
N PRO A 30 6.10 0.88 12.04
CA PRO A 30 4.87 0.26 11.54
C PRO A 30 3.80 1.30 11.15
N GLY A 31 3.71 2.40 11.91
CA GLY A 31 2.79 3.51 11.61
C GLY A 31 3.10 4.22 10.28
N ASN A 32 4.37 4.31 9.89
CA ASN A 32 4.75 4.84 8.58
C ASN A 32 4.33 3.89 7.45
N VAL A 33 4.48 2.58 7.64
CA VAL A 33 4.00 1.57 6.68
C VAL A 33 2.48 1.67 6.50
N GLY A 34 1.75 1.78 7.62
CA GLY A 34 0.30 2.05 7.62
C GLY A 34 -0.06 3.33 6.85
N SER A 35 0.62 4.43 7.13
CA SER A 35 0.38 5.72 6.48
C SER A 35 0.61 5.66 4.96
N VAL A 36 1.66 4.97 4.51
CA VAL A 36 1.93 4.74 3.08
C VAL A 36 0.81 3.90 2.46
N ALA A 37 0.41 2.80 3.09
CA ALA A 37 -0.70 1.96 2.62
C ALA A 37 -2.00 2.77 2.43
N ARG A 38 -2.29 3.69 3.36
CA ARG A 38 -3.42 4.63 3.25
C ARG A 38 -3.26 5.58 2.06
N ALA A 39 -2.09 6.20 1.91
CA ALA A 39 -1.81 7.11 0.81
C ALA A 39 -2.04 6.42 -0.54
N LEU A 40 -1.48 5.21 -0.72
CA LEU A 40 -1.65 4.41 -1.93
C LEU A 40 -3.12 4.15 -2.24
N LYS A 41 -3.87 3.60 -1.27
CA LYS A 41 -5.28 3.25 -1.48
C LYS A 41 -6.14 4.47 -1.83
N THR A 42 -5.94 5.59 -1.15
CA THR A 42 -6.72 6.82 -1.40
C THR A 42 -6.36 7.51 -2.72
N THR A 43 -5.19 7.23 -3.29
CA THR A 43 -4.72 7.81 -4.56
C THR A 43 -4.86 6.86 -5.75
N GLY A 44 -5.41 5.66 -5.54
CA GLY A 44 -5.69 4.69 -6.60
C GLY A 44 -4.51 3.77 -6.97
N PHE A 45 -3.49 3.68 -6.12
CA PHE A 45 -2.37 2.77 -6.25
C PHE A 45 -2.48 1.61 -5.24
N GLU A 46 -1.95 0.45 -5.61
CA GLU A 46 -2.06 -0.77 -4.78
C GLU A 46 -0.76 -1.57 -4.68
N ASN A 47 0.23 -1.28 -5.51
CA ASN A 47 1.46 -2.06 -5.62
C ASN A 47 2.51 -1.59 -4.60
N LEU A 48 2.50 -2.20 -3.41
CA LEU A 48 3.49 -1.99 -2.36
C LEU A 48 4.49 -3.16 -2.31
N ILE A 49 5.77 -2.82 -2.17
CA ILE A 49 6.85 -3.76 -1.86
C ILE A 49 7.54 -3.30 -0.59
N LEU A 50 7.77 -4.24 0.32
CA LEU A 50 8.50 -4.01 1.57
C LEU A 50 9.80 -4.80 1.53
N VAL A 51 10.91 -4.14 1.80
CA VAL A 51 12.22 -4.76 1.87
C VAL A 51 12.75 -4.63 3.28
N ASN A 52 13.03 -5.76 3.93
CA ASN A 52 13.48 -5.84 5.32
C ASN A 52 12.64 -4.93 6.27
N PRO A 53 11.30 -5.07 6.30
CA PRO A 53 10.46 -4.16 7.08
C PRO A 53 10.56 -4.40 8.59
N CYS A 54 10.18 -3.39 9.37
CA CYS A 54 9.76 -3.55 10.76
C CYS A 54 8.56 -4.51 10.93
N ASP A 55 8.13 -4.75 12.17
CA ASP A 55 6.94 -5.57 12.46
C ASP A 55 5.65 -4.90 11.96
N ILE A 56 5.23 -5.28 10.75
CA ILE A 56 4.00 -4.81 10.11
C ILE A 56 2.71 -5.40 10.71
N SER A 57 2.82 -6.33 11.65
CA SER A 57 1.66 -6.87 12.39
C SER A 57 1.28 -6.00 13.59
N HIS A 58 2.16 -5.08 13.99
CA HIS A 58 1.94 -4.13 15.08
C HIS A 58 0.69 -3.28 14.86
N GLU A 59 -0.01 -2.95 15.95
CA GLU A 59 -1.30 -2.22 15.92
C GLU A 59 -1.22 -0.86 15.22
N ASP A 60 -0.10 -0.15 15.37
CA ASP A 60 0.18 1.12 14.69
C ASP A 60 0.02 1.05 13.16
N ALA A 61 0.42 -0.05 12.53
CA ALA A 61 0.26 -0.22 11.09
C ALA A 61 -1.23 -0.23 10.70
N ARG A 62 -2.08 -0.88 11.51
CA ARG A 62 -3.54 -0.90 11.33
C ARG A 62 -4.16 0.46 11.65
N MET A 63 -3.76 1.09 12.76
CA MET A 63 -4.28 2.40 13.17
C MET A 63 -4.00 3.47 12.11
N MET A 64 -2.77 3.55 11.62
CA MET A 64 -2.37 4.54 10.62
C MET A 64 -2.87 4.19 9.21
N GLY A 65 -2.93 2.89 8.89
CA GLY A 65 -3.48 2.38 7.62
C GLY A 65 -5.00 2.50 7.49
N HIS A 66 -5.72 2.61 8.61
CA HIS A 66 -7.17 2.67 8.65
C HIS A 66 -7.78 1.50 7.84
N ARG A 67 -8.60 1.80 6.82
CA ARG A 67 -9.23 0.79 5.94
C ARG A 67 -8.33 0.34 4.78
N SER A 68 -7.01 0.47 4.92
CA SER A 68 -6.03 0.24 3.84
C SER A 68 -5.03 -0.86 4.18
N PHE A 69 -5.29 -1.64 5.24
CA PHE A 69 -4.42 -2.73 5.65
C PHE A 69 -4.32 -3.83 4.59
N ASP A 70 -5.32 -3.96 3.71
CA ASP A 70 -5.29 -4.85 2.55
C ASP A 70 -4.15 -4.54 1.57
N ILE A 71 -3.62 -3.30 1.55
CA ILE A 71 -2.42 -2.97 0.78
C ILE A 71 -1.17 -3.63 1.38
N ILE A 72 -1.07 -3.66 2.71
CA ILE A 72 0.03 -4.31 3.43
C ILE A 72 -0.09 -5.83 3.29
N GLU A 73 -1.29 -6.40 3.41
CA GLU A 73 -1.53 -7.84 3.25
C GLU A 73 -1.18 -8.35 1.85
N LYS A 74 -1.35 -7.52 0.81
CA LYS A 74 -0.98 -7.83 -0.58
C LYS A 74 0.46 -7.47 -0.91
N ALA A 75 1.18 -6.78 -0.02
CA ALA A 75 2.53 -6.31 -0.31
C ALA A 75 3.48 -7.50 -0.49
N LYS A 76 4.37 -7.40 -1.48
CA LYS A 76 5.47 -8.37 -1.60
C LYS A 76 6.54 -8.01 -0.59
N ILE A 77 7.08 -9.02 0.10
CA ILE A 77 8.11 -8.83 1.13
C ILE A 77 9.39 -9.53 0.68
N PHE A 78 10.50 -8.81 0.74
CA PHE A 78 11.84 -9.33 0.42
C PHE A 78 12.81 -9.07 1.57
N PRO A 79 13.80 -9.95 1.80
CA PRO A 79 14.79 -9.77 2.85
C PRO A 79 15.86 -8.71 2.49
N SER A 80 16.05 -8.42 1.20
CA SER A 80 17.06 -7.46 0.71
C SER A 80 16.62 -6.80 -0.60
N PHE A 81 17.22 -5.65 -0.94
CA PHE A 81 16.86 -4.87 -2.13
C PHE A 81 17.55 -5.35 -3.42
N LYS A 82 18.69 -6.03 -3.28
CA LYS A 82 19.46 -6.57 -4.41
C LYS A 82 18.89 -7.88 -4.91
#